data_AF-A0A836RMU7-F1
#
_entry.id   AF-A0A836RMU7-F1
#
_cell.length_a   1.000
_cell.length_b   1.000
_cell.length_c   1.000
_cell.angle_alpha   90.00
_cell.angle_beta   90.00
_cell.angle_gamma   90.00
#
_symmetry.space_group_name_H-M   'P 1'
#
loop_
_entity.id
_entity.type
_entity.pdbx_description
1 polymer ?
#
loop_
_entity_poly.entity_id
_entity_poly.type
_entity_poly.pdbx_seq_one_letter_code
_entity_poly.pdbx_strand_id
1 'polypeptide(L)'
;ETDFINTCEVGAELVRRLDRSNFKLHMDVKAMSSESVPVPELIRRYGSITGHFHANDANRRGPGFGEVDFVPIFAALKEVGYTGWVSVEVFDFSPDPETIARKSLEYMKGCLTRL
;
A
#
# COMPACT_ATOMS: atom_id res chain seq x y z
N GLU A 1 10.61 -2.55 -10.50
CA GLU A 1 11.21 -3.59 -9.64
C GLU A 1 12.72 -3.39 -9.55
N THR A 2 13.30 -3.94 -8.49
CA THR A 2 14.73 -3.92 -8.14
C THR A 2 15.17 -5.33 -7.75
N ASP A 3 16.47 -5.57 -7.59
CA ASP A 3 17.04 -6.83 -7.08
C ASP A 3 17.42 -6.75 -5.58
N PHE A 4 17.09 -5.64 -4.93
CA PHE A 4 17.44 -5.37 -3.54
C PHE A 4 16.22 -4.91 -2.74
N ILE A 5 15.91 -5.62 -1.64
CA ILE A 5 14.74 -5.41 -0.76
C ILE A 5 13.42 -5.62 -1.52
N ASN A 6 13.07 -6.88 -1.75
CA ASN A 6 11.87 -7.26 -2.52
C ASN A 6 10.66 -7.67 -1.67
N THR A 7 10.82 -7.78 -0.35
CA THR A 7 9.73 -8.16 0.55
C THR A 7 9.67 -7.22 1.75
N CYS A 8 8.49 -7.12 2.34
CA CYS A 8 8.30 -6.38 3.58
C CYS A 8 9.20 -6.92 4.70
N GLU A 9 9.45 -8.23 4.75
CA GLU A 9 10.31 -8.86 5.75
C GLU A 9 11.76 -8.35 5.67
N VAL A 10 12.34 -8.32 4.47
CA VAL A 10 13.71 -7.83 4.26
C VAL A 10 13.80 -6.33 4.56
N GLY A 11 12.79 -5.55 4.14
CA GLY A 11 12.71 -4.13 4.45
C GLY A 11 12.61 -3.86 5.96
N ALA A 12 11.75 -4.62 6.65
CA ALA A 12 11.58 -4.53 8.09
C ALA A 12 12.86 -4.90 8.85
N GLU A 13 13.63 -5.87 8.34
CA GLU A 13 14.93 -6.21 8.91
C GLU A 13 15.93 -5.06 8.82
N LEU A 14 15.98 -4.37 7.68
CA LEU A 14 16.83 -3.18 7.55
C LEU A 14 16.39 -2.06 8.51
N VAL A 15 15.09 -1.83 8.65
CA VAL A 15 14.54 -0.84 9.60
C VAL A 15 14.98 -1.18 11.04
N ARG A 16 14.86 -2.44 11.46
CA ARG A 16 15.30 -2.90 12.79
C ARG A 16 16.81 -2.74 12.99
N ARG A 17 17.62 -3.09 11.98
CA ARG A 17 19.08 -3.00 12.08
C ARG A 17 19.60 -1.57 12.20
N LEU A 18 18.92 -0.62 11.56
CA LEU A 18 19.31 0.80 11.65
C LEU A 18 18.84 1.44 12.96
N ASP A 19 17.73 0.95 13.52
CA ASP A 19 17.15 1.40 14.80
C ASP A 19 17.02 2.94 14.91
N ARG A 20 16.48 3.56 13.85
CA ARG A 20 16.25 5.00 13.79
C ARG A 20 14.77 5.32 13.69
N SER A 21 14.31 6.23 14.55
CA SER A 21 12.90 6.67 14.58
C SER A 21 12.44 7.34 13.29
N ASN A 22 13.36 7.89 12.48
CA ASN A 22 13.07 8.55 11.20
C ASN A 22 13.32 7.66 9.97
N PHE A 23 13.69 6.39 10.16
CA PHE A 23 13.85 5.43 9.08
C PHE A 23 12.75 4.37 9.19
N LYS A 24 11.80 4.38 8.26
CA LYS A 24 10.55 3.60 8.33
C LYS A 24 10.32 2.81 7.05
N LEU A 25 9.47 1.78 7.15
CA LEU A 25 9.05 0.98 6.00
C LEU A 25 8.07 1.79 5.14
N HIS A 26 8.24 1.72 3.82
CA HIS A 26 7.24 2.17 2.86
C HIS A 26 6.59 0.92 2.26
N MET A 27 5.29 0.73 2.51
CA MET A 27 4.53 -0.41 1.98
C MET A 27 3.78 -0.01 0.71
N ASP A 28 3.83 -0.88 -0.30
CA ASP A 28 3.25 -0.64 -1.63
C ASP A 28 2.42 -1.87 -2.05
N VAL A 29 1.15 -1.66 -2.41
CA VAL A 29 0.21 -2.75 -2.68
C VAL A 29 0.61 -3.61 -3.87
N LYS A 30 1.06 -3.01 -4.97
CA LYS A 30 1.51 -3.71 -6.18
C LYS A 30 2.76 -4.52 -5.86
N ALA A 31 3.72 -3.96 -5.13
CA ALA A 31 4.92 -4.70 -4.72
C ALA A 31 4.57 -5.88 -3.80
N MET A 32 3.75 -5.64 -2.76
CA MET A 32 3.29 -6.68 -1.85
C MET A 32 2.44 -7.77 -2.52
N SER A 33 1.75 -7.45 -3.63
CA SER A 33 0.96 -8.43 -4.40
C SER A 33 1.83 -9.49 -5.07
N SER A 34 3.15 -9.30 -5.14
CA SER A 34 4.11 -10.32 -5.60
C SER A 34 4.62 -11.23 -4.47
N GLU A 35 4.36 -10.88 -3.20
CA GLU A 35 4.70 -11.71 -2.06
C GLU A 35 3.69 -12.87 -1.91
N SER A 36 4.12 -13.98 -1.30
CA SER A 36 3.24 -15.13 -1.03
C SER A 36 2.24 -14.88 0.10
N VAL A 37 2.47 -13.83 0.90
CA VAL A 37 1.62 -13.43 2.03
C VAL A 37 0.61 -12.39 1.55
N PRO A 38 -0.69 -12.54 1.86
CA PRO A 38 -1.70 -11.55 1.47
C PRO A 38 -1.40 -10.16 2.02
N VAL A 39 -1.70 -9.12 1.23
CA VAL A 39 -1.45 -7.71 1.58
C VAL A 39 -2.00 -7.32 2.96
N PRO A 40 -3.25 -7.64 3.35
CA PRO A 40 -3.75 -7.30 4.69
C PRO A 40 -2.92 -7.92 5.82
N GLU A 41 -2.40 -9.13 5.64
CA GLU A 41 -1.56 -9.81 6.63
C GLU A 41 -0.18 -9.17 6.73
N LEU A 42 0.40 -8.72 5.62
CA LEU A 42 1.64 -7.95 5.64
C LEU A 42 1.46 -6.63 6.41
N ILE A 43 0.34 -5.94 6.21
CA ILE A 43 0.00 -4.71 6.95
C ILE A 43 -0.08 -4.99 8.45
N ARG A 44 -0.73 -6.08 8.87
CA ARG A 44 -0.78 -6.48 10.29
C ARG A 44 0.60 -6.71 10.89
N ARG A 45 1.50 -7.35 10.13
CA ARG A 45 2.86 -7.66 10.59
C ARG A 45 3.75 -6.44 10.70
N TYR A 46 3.65 -5.50 9.77
CA TYR A 46 4.66 -4.44 9.61
C TYR A 46 4.11 -3.02 9.78
N GLY A 47 2.80 -2.83 9.94
CA GLY A 47 2.16 -1.52 10.01
C GLY A 47 2.68 -0.60 11.11
N SER A 48 3.17 -1.14 12.23
CA SER A 48 3.75 -0.35 13.34
C SER A 48 5.09 0.32 13.01
N ILE A 49 5.79 -0.16 11.98
CA ILE A 49 7.04 0.43 11.48
C ILE A 49 6.87 1.12 10.13
N THR A 50 5.65 1.20 9.62
CA THR A 50 5.33 1.83 8.34
C THR A 50 5.23 3.33 8.50
N GLY A 51 5.99 4.05 7.67
CA GLY A 51 5.99 5.52 7.62
C GLY A 51 5.22 6.08 6.43
N HIS A 52 5.04 5.29 5.36
CA HIS A 52 4.30 5.69 4.17
C HIS A 52 3.64 4.48 3.49
N PHE A 53 2.57 4.74 2.74
CA PHE A 53 1.80 3.70 2.07
C PHE A 53 1.38 4.13 0.66
N HIS A 54 1.69 3.32 -0.33
CA HIS A 54 1.22 3.46 -1.70
C HIS A 54 0.01 2.56 -1.97
N ALA A 55 -1.05 3.18 -2.47
CA ALA A 55 -2.25 2.54 -2.98
C ALA A 55 -2.19 2.48 -4.51
N ASN A 56 -1.96 1.28 -5.02
CA ASN A 56 -1.92 0.95 -6.43
C ASN A 56 -2.40 -0.50 -6.61
N ASP A 57 -2.62 -0.91 -7.85
CA ASP A 57 -3.10 -2.24 -8.18
C ASP A 57 -1.99 -3.05 -8.88
N ALA A 58 -2.05 -4.38 -8.76
CA ALA A 58 -1.14 -5.30 -9.43
C ALA A 58 -1.08 -5.05 -10.95
N ASN A 59 -2.18 -4.56 -11.55
CA ASN A 59 -2.23 -4.19 -12.96
C ASN A 59 -1.55 -2.85 -13.32
N ARG A 60 -0.83 -2.23 -12.38
CA ARG A 60 -0.10 -0.95 -12.52
C ARG A 60 -0.98 0.30 -12.61
N ARG A 61 -2.27 0.17 -12.33
CA ARG A 61 -3.23 1.28 -12.27
C ARG A 61 -3.58 1.62 -10.82
N GLY A 62 -4.40 2.65 -10.63
CA GLY A 62 -4.85 3.08 -9.31
C GLY A 62 -5.98 2.20 -8.75
N PRO A 63 -6.33 2.37 -7.46
CA PRO A 63 -7.48 1.72 -6.84
C PRO A 63 -8.76 1.91 -7.67
N GLY A 64 -9.55 0.84 -7.83
CA GLY A 64 -10.80 0.86 -8.62
C GLY A 64 -10.61 0.71 -10.13
N PHE A 65 -9.39 0.54 -10.62
CA PHE A 65 -9.09 0.21 -12.02
C PHE A 65 -8.57 -1.22 -12.21
N GLY A 66 -8.59 -2.04 -11.16
CA GLY A 66 -8.17 -3.44 -11.17
C GLY A 66 -8.92 -4.26 -10.14
N GLU A 67 -8.32 -5.40 -9.77
CA GLU A 67 -8.98 -6.45 -8.99
C GLU A 67 -8.59 -6.44 -7.51
N VAL A 68 -7.65 -5.59 -7.09
CA VAL A 68 -7.29 -5.51 -5.68
C VAL A 68 -8.45 -4.93 -4.88
N ASP A 69 -8.95 -5.70 -3.90
CA ASP A 69 -9.94 -5.21 -2.94
C ASP A 69 -9.27 -4.41 -1.82
N PHE A 70 -9.57 -3.11 -1.78
CA PHE A 70 -9.02 -2.21 -0.76
C PHE A 70 -9.78 -2.24 0.58
N VAL A 71 -10.96 -2.84 0.66
CA VAL A 71 -11.69 -2.96 1.94
C VAL A 71 -10.86 -3.68 3.01
N PRO A 72 -10.33 -4.90 2.78
CA PRO A 72 -9.50 -5.57 3.78
C PRO A 72 -8.16 -4.86 4.04
N ILE A 73 -7.62 -4.14 3.05
CA ILE A 73 -6.41 -3.32 3.19
C ILE A 73 -6.66 -2.17 4.18
N PHE A 74 -7.73 -1.40 3.99
CA PHE A 74 -8.04 -0.31 4.90
C PHE A 74 -8.47 -0.80 6.29
N ALA A 75 -9.17 -1.94 6.38
CA ALA A 75 -9.45 -2.58 7.66
C ALA A 75 -8.14 -2.89 8.42
N ALA A 76 -7.14 -3.44 7.73
CA ALA A 76 -5.84 -3.73 8.31
C ALA A 76 -5.08 -2.48 8.73
N LEU A 77 -5.07 -1.43 7.90
CA LEU A 77 -4.45 -0.14 8.26
C LEU A 77 -5.10 0.47 9.50
N LYS A 78 -6.43 0.38 9.62
CA LYS A 78 -7.17 0.85 10.80
C LYS A 78 -6.85 0.04 12.05
N GLU A 79 -6.77 -1.28 11.93
CA GLU A 79 -6.44 -2.20 13.03
C GLU A 79 -5.05 -1.93 13.62
N VAL A 80 -4.05 -1.68 12.77
CA VAL A 80 -2.69 -1.35 13.20
C VAL A 80 -2.51 0.11 13.61
N GLY A 81 -3.58 0.92 13.54
CA GLY A 81 -3.55 2.32 13.93
C GLY A 81 -2.69 3.20 13.01
N TYR A 82 -2.58 2.87 11.72
CA TYR A 82 -1.86 3.69 10.75
C TYR A 82 -2.61 5.01 10.52
N THR A 83 -1.93 6.13 10.80
CA THR A 83 -2.48 7.50 10.67
C THR A 83 -1.80 8.33 9.57
N GLY A 84 -0.88 7.71 8.82
CA GLY A 84 -0.16 8.36 7.73
C GLY A 84 -0.95 8.46 6.44
N TRP A 85 -0.28 8.92 5.38
CA TRP A 85 -0.88 9.07 4.07
C TRP A 85 -1.03 7.72 3.36
N VAL A 86 -2.14 7.56 2.64
CA VAL A 86 -2.33 6.54 1.61
C VAL A 86 -2.29 7.27 0.27
N SER A 87 -1.18 7.14 -0.45
CA SER A 87 -0.91 7.89 -1.68
C SER A 87 -1.22 7.04 -2.91
N VAL A 88 -1.96 7.59 -3.88
CA VAL A 88 -2.21 6.90 -5.15
C VAL A 88 -0.96 7.02 -6.03
N GLU A 89 -0.41 5.89 -6.43
CA GLU A 89 0.68 5.80 -7.40
C GLU A 89 0.21 4.99 -8.61
N VAL A 90 0.51 5.46 -9.83
CA VAL A 90 0.14 4.75 -11.06
C VAL A 90 1.32 4.73 -12.03
N PHE A 91 1.35 3.71 -12.89
CA PHE A 91 2.34 3.62 -13.97
C PHE A 91 1.70 3.55 -15.36
N ASP A 92 0.38 3.40 -15.43
CA ASP A 92 -0.43 3.66 -16.62
C ASP A 92 -1.22 4.96 -16.39
N PHE A 93 -0.96 5.94 -17.25
CA PHE A 93 -1.54 7.28 -17.18
C PHE A 93 -2.82 7.43 -18.01
N SER A 94 -3.35 6.34 -18.57
CA SER A 94 -4.58 6.32 -19.33
C SER A 94 -5.81 6.14 -18.42
N PRO A 95 -6.91 6.89 -18.63
CA PRO A 95 -7.14 7.81 -19.74
C PRO A 95 -6.48 9.18 -19.58
N ASP A 96 -6.45 9.73 -18.36
CA ASP A 96 -5.79 11.00 -18.03
C ASP A 96 -5.59 11.11 -16.50
N PRO A 97 -4.66 11.96 -16.02
CA PRO A 97 -4.36 12.07 -14.59
C PRO A 97 -5.54 12.51 -13.72
N GLU A 98 -6.42 13.38 -14.22
CA GLU A 98 -7.56 13.89 -13.44
C GLU A 98 -8.58 12.79 -13.20
N THR A 99 -8.93 12.05 -14.25
CA THR A 99 -9.84 10.90 -14.16
C THR A 99 -9.27 9.81 -13.25
N ILE A 100 -7.98 9.51 -13.35
CA ILE A 100 -7.30 8.52 -12.49
C ILE A 100 -7.40 8.95 -11.02
N ALA A 101 -7.01 10.19 -10.71
CA ALA A 101 -7.03 10.70 -9.35
C ALA A 101 -8.45 10.71 -8.76
N ARG A 102 -9.43 11.22 -9.52
CA ARG A 102 -10.84 11.30 -9.10
C ARG A 102 -11.42 9.92 -8.79
N LYS A 103 -11.32 8.98 -9.74
CA LYS A 103 -11.90 7.64 -9.59
C LYS A 103 -11.20 6.83 -8.50
N SER A 104 -9.88 6.95 -8.38
CA SER A 104 -9.15 6.27 -7.31
C SER A 104 -9.58 6.78 -5.93
N LEU A 105 -9.73 8.10 -5.78
CA LEU A 105 -10.20 8.70 -4.53
C LEU A 105 -11.64 8.29 -4.20
N GLU A 106 -12.55 8.32 -5.18
CA GLU A 106 -13.94 7.88 -5.03
C GLU A 106 -14.02 6.42 -4.59
N TYR A 107 -13.28 5.54 -5.25
CA TYR A 107 -13.21 4.12 -4.91
C TYR A 107 -12.69 3.91 -3.48
N MET A 108 -11.57 4.56 -3.12
CA MET A 108 -11.00 4.44 -1.77
C MET A 108 -11.97 4.95 -0.70
N LYS A 109 -12.64 6.09 -0.92
CA LYS A 109 -13.68 6.59 -0.02
C LYS A 109 -14.83 5.60 0.11
N GLY A 110 -15.28 5.01 -0.99
CA GLY A 110 -16.32 3.98 -0.98
C GLY A 110 -15.92 2.71 -0.21
N CYS A 111 -14.63 2.34 -0.24
CA CYS A 111 -14.12 1.25 0.60
C CYS A 111 -14.18 1.62 2.08
N LEU A 112 -13.80 2.85 2.46
CA LEU A 112 -13.84 3.33 3.84
C LEU A 112 -15.26 3.36 4.42
N THR A 113 -16.29 3.62 3.63
CA THR A 113 -17.69 3.58 4.11
C THR A 113 -18.22 2.16 4.35
N ARG A 114 -17.47 1.13 3.91
CA ARG A 114 -17.82 -0.29 4.09
C ARG A 114 -17.08 -0.94 5.27
N LEU A 115 -16.25 -0.18 5.98
CA LEU A 115 -15.54 -0.60 7.19
C LEU A 115 -16.41 -0.41 8.44
#